data_AF-A0A3E4LU74-F1
#
_entry.id   AF-A0A3E4LU74-F1
#
_cell.length_a   1.000
_cell.length_b   1.000
_cell.length_c   1.000
_cell.angle_alpha   90.00
_cell.angle_beta   90.00
_cell.angle_gamma   90.00
#
_symmetry.space_group_name_H-M   'P 1'
#
loop_
_entity.id
_entity.type
_entity.pdbx_description
1 polymer ?
#
loop_
_entity_poly.entity_id
_entity_poly.type
_entity_poly.pdbx_seq_one_letter_code
_entity_poly.pdbx_strand_id
1 'polypeptide(L)' 'MRKKMMCEICGQNPCHPRCPNAPEPKEVHICSECLEGIYPGDRFYESCGSYVREECLKGMTIDEIFELLGESLEEA' A
#
# COMPACT_ATOMS: atom_id res chain seq x y z
N MET A 1 -35.47 8.15 -14.07
CA MET A 1 -35.29 7.43 -12.79
C MET A 1 -33.95 7.87 -12.20
N ARG A 2 -33.94 8.57 -11.06
CA ARG A 2 -32.68 9.05 -10.44
C ARG A 2 -32.03 7.88 -9.68
N LYS A 3 -30.87 7.46 -10.15
CA LYS A 3 -30.03 6.39 -9.60
C LYS A 3 -29.84 6.63 -8.09
N LYS A 4 -30.18 5.65 -7.24
CA LYS A 4 -29.78 5.70 -5.81
C LYS A 4 -28.25 5.61 -5.78
N MET A 5 -27.59 6.77 -5.80
CA MET A 5 -26.14 6.92 -5.61
C MET A 5 -25.79 6.95 -4.14
N MET A 6 -26.59 6.34 -3.27
CA MET A 6 -26.39 6.40 -1.82
C MET A 6 -26.85 5.09 -1.21
N CYS A 7 -25.98 4.47 -0.42
CA CYS A 7 -26.29 3.24 0.27
C CYS A 7 -27.46 3.43 1.24
N GLU A 8 -28.40 2.49 1.26
CA GLU A 8 -29.58 2.56 2.15
C GLU A 8 -29.26 2.30 3.62
N ILE A 9 -28.11 1.66 3.89
CA ILE A 9 -27.70 1.30 5.25
C ILE A 9 -26.91 2.45 5.91
N CYS A 10 -25.94 3.01 5.20
CA CYS A 10 -25.05 4.04 5.75
C CYS A 10 -25.28 5.45 5.20
N GLY A 11 -26.09 5.61 4.15
CA GLY A 11 -26.37 6.92 3.56
C GLY A 11 -25.15 7.58 2.90
N GLN A 12 -24.11 6.82 2.54
CA GLN A 12 -22.88 7.31 1.90
C GLN A 12 -22.62 6.63 0.54
N ASN A 13 -21.79 7.27 -0.29
CA ASN A 13 -21.25 6.72 -1.54
C ASN A 13 -19.86 7.32 -1.86
N PRO A 14 -18.77 6.53 -1.82
CA PRO A 14 -18.74 5.11 -1.46
C PRO A 14 -19.23 4.88 -0.02
N CYS A 15 -19.66 3.65 0.26
CA CYS A 15 -20.15 3.28 1.59
C CYS A 15 -19.11 3.56 2.68
N HIS A 16 -19.57 3.96 3.87
CA HIS A 16 -18.71 4.10 5.04
C HIS A 16 -17.98 2.77 5.34
N PRO A 17 -16.69 2.74 5.75
CA PRO A 17 -15.92 1.51 5.95
C PRO A 17 -16.52 0.48 6.94
N ARG A 18 -17.37 0.93 7.86
CA ARG A 18 -18.11 0.05 8.80
C ARG A 18 -19.44 -0.47 8.26
N CYS A 19 -19.84 -0.09 7.05
CA CYS A 19 -21.06 -0.56 6.40
C CYS A 19 -20.83 -1.97 5.84
N PRO A 20 -21.78 -2.91 5.92
CA PRO A 20 -21.64 -4.22 5.27
C PRO A 20 -21.53 -4.13 3.73
N ASN A 21 -21.97 -3.01 3.14
CA ASN A 21 -21.82 -2.72 1.71
C ASN A 21 -20.54 -1.91 1.42
N ALA A 22 -19.66 -1.70 2.40
CA ALA A 22 -18.36 -1.06 2.17
C ALA A 22 -17.60 -1.89 1.13
N PRO A 23 -17.11 -1.29 0.04
CA PRO A 23 -16.19 -2.01 -0.83
C PRO A 23 -14.95 -2.37 -0.01
N GLU A 24 -14.39 -3.53 -0.29
CA GLU A 24 -13.09 -3.88 0.29
C GLU A 24 -12.05 -2.82 -0.10
N PRO A 25 -11.13 -2.48 0.81
CA PRO A 25 -10.02 -1.59 0.49
C PRO A 25 -9.27 -2.15 -0.71
N LYS A 26 -9.02 -1.31 -1.69
CA LYS A 26 -8.15 -1.66 -2.82
C LYS A 26 -6.72 -1.34 -2.44
N GLU A 27 -5.82 -2.20 -2.84
CA GLU A 27 -4.40 -1.94 -2.82
C GLU A 27 -4.07 -0.71 -3.68
N VAL A 28 -3.22 0.17 -3.17
CA VAL A 28 -2.68 1.34 -3.89
C VAL A 28 -1.43 0.97 -4.69
N HIS A 29 -0.66 0.02 -4.17
CA HIS A 29 0.57 -0.52 -4.77
C HIS A 29 0.70 -2.01 -4.42
N ILE A 30 1.65 -2.68 -5.06
CA ILE A 30 2.03 -4.07 -4.76
C ILE A 30 3.48 -4.06 -4.30
N CYS A 31 3.78 -4.71 -3.18
CA CYS A 31 5.14 -4.84 -2.68
C CYS A 31 6.00 -5.65 -3.66
N SER A 32 7.17 -5.15 -4.09
CA SER A 32 8.06 -5.86 -5.00
C SER A 32 8.67 -7.12 -4.38
N GLU A 33 8.80 -7.15 -3.05
CA GLU A 33 9.50 -8.23 -2.32
C GLU A 33 8.60 -9.42 -2.00
N CYS A 34 7.40 -9.15 -1.46
CA CYS A 34 6.48 -10.20 -1.01
C CYS A 34 5.24 -10.35 -1.90
N LEU A 35 5.08 -9.46 -2.89
CA LEU A 35 3.96 -9.46 -3.85
C LEU A 35 2.57 -9.26 -3.23
N GLU A 36 2.51 -8.83 -1.96
CA GLU A 36 1.27 -8.49 -1.30
C GLU A 36 0.87 -7.03 -1.54
N GLY A 37 -0.45 -6.77 -1.45
CA GLY A 37 -1.01 -5.43 -1.57
C GLY A 37 -0.55 -4.49 -0.46
N ILE A 38 -0.31 -3.23 -0.85
CA ILE A 38 -0.11 -2.09 0.04
C ILE A 38 -1.42 -1.31 0.07
N TYR A 39 -2.02 -1.13 1.23
CA TYR A 39 -3.34 -0.54 1.38
C TYR A 39 -3.26 0.92 1.86
N PRO A 40 -4.34 1.72 1.70
CA PRO A 40 -4.38 3.08 2.23
C PRO A 40 -4.10 3.12 3.74
N GLY A 41 -3.05 3.85 4.13
CA GLY A 41 -2.59 3.97 5.51
C GLY A 41 -1.32 3.16 5.82
N ASP A 42 -0.94 2.23 4.95
CA ASP A 42 0.31 1.48 5.10
C ASP A 42 1.53 2.36 4.78
N ARG A 43 2.65 2.06 5.44
CA ARG A 43 3.94 2.70 5.19
C ARG A 43 4.77 1.84 4.24
N PHE A 44 5.34 2.46 3.23
CA PHE A 44 6.18 1.83 2.22
C PHE A 44 7.27 2.78 1.74
N TYR A 45 8.31 2.23 1.14
CA TYR A 45 9.35 2.93 0.42
C TYR A 45 9.11 2.77 -1.10
N GLU A 46 9.40 3.81 -1.87
CA GLU A 46 9.29 3.83 -3.32
C GLU A 46 10.66 4.15 -3.91
N SER A 47 11.11 3.32 -4.85
CA SER A 47 12.35 3.53 -5.61
C SER A 47 12.16 3.06 -7.04
N CYS A 48 12.40 3.94 -8.01
CA CYS A 48 12.33 3.66 -9.45
C CYS A 48 11.01 2.99 -9.90
N GLY A 49 9.89 3.28 -9.25
CA GLY A 49 8.60 2.65 -9.54
C GLY A 49 8.38 1.26 -8.90
N SER A 50 9.33 0.78 -8.10
CA SER A 50 9.17 -0.37 -7.19
C SER A 50 8.74 0.12 -5.81
N TYR A 51 7.87 -0.65 -5.15
CA TYR A 51 7.31 -0.32 -3.84
C TYR A 51 7.66 -1.41 -2.84
N VAL A 52 8.20 -1.07 -1.68
CA VAL A 52 8.54 -2.04 -0.62
C VAL A 52 7.86 -1.64 0.69
N ARG A 53 7.00 -2.50 1.26
CA ARG A 53 6.33 -2.23 2.55
C ARG A 53 7.34 -2.14 3.69
N GLU A 54 7.03 -1.34 4.71
CA GLU A 54 7.89 -1.15 5.88
C GLU A 54 8.28 -2.48 6.55
N GLU A 55 7.39 -3.47 6.59
CA GLU A 55 7.67 -4.79 7.17
C GLU A 55 8.76 -5.55 6.40
N CYS A 56 8.77 -5.45 5.07
CA CYS A 56 9.81 -6.06 4.24
C CYS A 56 11.14 -5.33 4.43
N LEU A 57 11.13 -3.99 4.49
CA LEU A 57 12.34 -3.19 4.75
C LEU A 57 12.98 -3.53 6.10
N LYS A 58 12.18 -3.78 7.14
CA LYS A 58 12.69 -4.18 8.46
C LYS A 58 13.37 -5.55 8.46
N GLY A 59 13.07 -6.39 7.46
CA GLY A 59 13.70 -7.69 7.27
C GLY A 59 14.96 -7.65 6.41
N MET A 60 15.25 -6.52 5.75
CA MET A 60 16.39 -6.37 4.87
C MET A 60 17.67 -6.03 5.63
N THR A 61 18.78 -6.48 5.08
CA THR A 61 20.13 -6.05 5.45
C THR A 61 20.39 -4.61 4.99
N ILE A 62 21.41 -3.98 5.57
CA ILE A 62 21.81 -2.63 5.16
C ILE A 62 22.24 -2.63 3.69
N ASP A 63 23.00 -3.64 3.25
CA ASP A 63 23.44 -3.75 1.85
C ASP A 63 22.26 -3.79 0.87
N GLU A 64 21.25 -4.64 1.14
CA GLU A 64 20.02 -4.72 0.31
C GLU A 64 19.26 -3.38 0.27
N ILE A 65 19.22 -2.66 1.39
CA ILE A 65 18.59 -1.33 1.43
C ILE A 65 19.37 -0.36 0.55
N PHE A 66 20.70 -0.31 0.63
CA PHE A 66 21.51 0.57 -0.21
C PHE A 66 21.41 0.21 -1.69
N GLU A 67 21.34 -1.08 -2.05
CA GLU A 67 21.06 -1.52 -3.42
C GLU A 67 19.71 -0.99 -3.93
N LEU A 68 18.66 -1.01 -3.09
CA LEU A 68 17.36 -0.42 -3.42
C LEU A 68 17.41 1.11 -3.62
N LEU A 69 18.32 1.80 -2.90
CA LEU A 69 18.58 3.24 -3.08
C LEU A 69 19.42 3.52 -4.34
N GLY A 70 20.02 2.50 -4.95
CA GLY A 70 21.01 2.66 -6.02
C GLY A 70 22.37 3.16 -5.52
N GLU A 71 22.67 2.92 -4.25
CA GLU A 71 23.90 3.30 -3.57
C GLU A 71 24.69 2.06 -3.10
N SER A 72 25.90 2.28 -2.58
CA SER A 72 26.76 1.23 -2.03
C SER A 72 27.57 1.76 -0.84
N LEU A 73 27.89 0.88 0.11
CA LEU A 73 28.79 1.21 1.21
C LEU A 73 30.26 1.24 0.73
N GLU A 74 31.05 2.15 1.29
CA GLU A 74 32.50 2.24 1.04
C GLU A 74 33.29 1.90 2.29
N GLU A 75 34.44 1.23 2.11
CA GLU A 75 35.43 1.00 3.16
C GLU A 75 36.47 2.13 3.16
N ALA A 76 36.89 2.58 4.36
CA ALA A 76 37.82 3.69 4.54
C ALA A 76 39.30 3.31 4.35
#